data_AF-A0A6N8EC61-F1
#
_entry.id   AF-A0A6N8EC61-F1
#
_cell.length_a   1.000
_cell.length_b   1.000
_cell.length_c   1.000
_cell.angle_alpha   90.00
_cell.angle_beta   90.00
_cell.angle_gamma   90.00
#
_symmetry.space_group_name_H-M   'P 1'
#
loop_
_entity.id
_entity.type
_entity.pdbx_description
1 polymer ?
#
loop_
_entity_poly.entity_id
_entity_poly.type
_entity_poly.pdbx_seq_one_letter_code
_entity_poly.pdbx_strand_id
1 'polypeptide(L)'
;MLALFPLIILYAGTVALFALTRENTSDIATYWGYFVPVVGLISLVTAWGNAYARGDSRLFYLIKQIIIWGAFIWVLTILQKMGIDSAIGGQKAAVTLIMMTALVALLVGLYLDTKMVFYGAFLGFCGYLLADPGHSAILVKLGEPFKVVDPANKPLTMVIALAIVAFLVAAFLMLSTRGSVAAKRSS
;
A
#
# COMPACT_ATOMS: atom_id res chain seq x y z
N MET A 1 18.22 -1.30 10.28
CA MET A 1 16.93 -0.60 10.50
C MET A 1 16.62 0.44 9.42
N LEU A 2 17.54 1.34 9.05
CA LEU A 2 17.33 2.36 8.00
C LEU A 2 16.73 1.84 6.67
N ALA A 3 17.11 0.64 6.23
CA ALA A 3 16.59 0.08 4.98
C ALA A 3 15.12 -0.37 5.04
N LEU A 4 14.61 -0.73 6.22
CA LEU A 4 13.21 -1.13 6.40
C LEU A 4 12.30 0.07 6.63
N PHE A 5 12.87 1.24 6.92
CA PHE A 5 12.14 2.44 7.26
C PHE A 5 11.05 2.83 6.23
N PRO A 6 11.29 2.75 4.90
CA PRO A 6 10.23 3.05 3.93
C PRO A 6 9.06 2.05 4.01
N LEU A 7 9.34 0.76 4.25
CA LEU A 7 8.29 -0.24 4.44
C LEU A 7 7.53 0.01 5.76
N ILE A 8 8.24 0.38 6.83
CA ILE A 8 7.61 0.71 8.11
C ILE A 8 6.63 1.88 7.92
N ILE A 9 7.02 2.94 7.21
CA ILE A 9 6.14 4.08 6.91
C ILE A 9 4.89 3.62 6.14
N LEU A 10 5.05 2.77 5.12
CA LEU A 10 3.92 2.28 4.33
C LEU A 10 2.91 1.52 5.19
N TYR A 11 3.36 0.52 5.94
CA TYR A 11 2.45 -0.34 6.69
C TYR A 11 1.90 0.37 7.93
N ALA A 12 2.75 1.03 8.73
CA ALA A 12 2.28 1.75 9.91
C ALA A 12 1.41 2.95 9.56
N GLY A 13 1.74 3.68 8.49
CA GLY A 13 0.93 4.80 8.00
C GLY A 13 -0.45 4.35 7.55
N THR A 14 -0.54 3.25 6.80
CA THR A 14 -1.82 2.65 6.40
C THR A 14 -2.65 2.19 7.59
N VAL A 15 -2.03 1.55 8.60
CA VAL A 15 -2.75 1.15 9.83
C VAL A 15 -3.27 2.37 10.58
N ALA A 16 -2.46 3.42 10.73
CA ALA A 16 -2.86 4.65 11.41
C ALA A 16 -4.01 5.35 10.67
N LEU A 17 -3.91 5.50 9.35
CA LEU A 17 -4.98 6.08 8.53
C LEU A 17 -6.25 5.23 8.55
N PHE A 18 -6.12 3.90 8.53
CA PHE A 18 -7.27 3.00 8.67
C PHE A 18 -7.98 3.20 10.01
N ALA A 19 -7.23 3.29 11.11
CA ALA A 19 -7.79 3.54 12.44
C ALA A 19 -8.55 4.87 12.48
N LEU A 20 -7.93 5.96 12.00
CA LEU A 20 -8.57 7.28 11.89
C LEU A 20 -9.82 7.24 11.01
N THR A 21 -9.77 6.51 9.89
CA THR A 21 -10.93 6.38 8.99
C THR A 21 -12.13 5.73 9.67
N ARG A 22 -11.89 4.76 10.57
CA ARG A 22 -12.96 4.09 11.33
C ARG A 22 -13.57 4.96 12.42
N GLU A 23 -12.80 5.87 12.99
CA GLU A 23 -13.27 6.83 13.99
C GLU A 23 -14.10 7.98 13.39
N ASN A 24 -14.29 7.97 12.06
CA ASN A 24 -15.11 8.94 11.31
C ASN A 24 -14.65 10.40 11.52
N THR A 25 -13.34 10.62 11.54
CA THR A 25 -12.76 11.96 11.60
C THR A 25 -13.17 12.78 10.37
N SER A 26 -13.35 14.09 10.50
CA SER A 26 -13.50 14.94 9.32
C SER A 26 -12.23 14.88 8.46
N ASP A 27 -12.37 15.06 7.15
CA ASP A 27 -11.26 15.17 6.18
C ASP A 27 -10.41 13.91 5.93
N ILE A 28 -10.94 12.71 6.22
CA ILE A 28 -10.23 11.44 5.97
C ILE A 28 -9.74 11.30 4.51
N ALA A 29 -10.55 11.68 3.53
CA ALA A 29 -10.17 11.62 2.11
C ALA A 29 -8.92 12.46 1.81
N THR A 30 -8.78 13.61 2.48
CA THR A 30 -7.63 14.51 2.35
C THR A 30 -6.36 13.86 2.91
N TYR A 31 -6.43 13.21 4.08
CA TYR A 31 -5.28 12.50 4.65
C TYR A 31 -4.80 11.34 3.78
N TRP A 32 -5.73 10.55 3.24
CA TRP A 32 -5.39 9.53 2.24
C TRP A 32 -4.80 10.15 0.98
N GLY A 33 -5.32 11.30 0.53
CA GLY A 33 -4.81 12.05 -0.61
C GLY A 33 -3.34 12.45 -0.46
N TYR A 34 -2.94 12.91 0.73
CA TYR A 34 -1.54 13.19 1.03
C TYR A 34 -0.68 11.94 1.17
N PHE A 35 -1.26 10.81 1.53
CA PHE A 35 -0.52 9.55 1.67
C PHE A 35 -0.20 8.90 0.32
N VAL A 36 -1.05 9.04 -0.69
CA VAL A 36 -0.79 8.52 -2.05
C VAL A 36 0.59 8.90 -2.62
N PRO A 37 1.02 10.18 -2.65
CA PRO A 37 2.34 10.53 -3.16
C PRO A 37 3.48 9.95 -2.31
N VAL A 38 3.27 9.74 -1.00
CA VAL A 38 4.23 9.05 -0.13
C VAL A 38 4.39 7.59 -0.57
N VAL A 39 3.29 6.90 -0.89
CA VAL A 39 3.32 5.54 -1.43
C VAL A 39 4.12 5.48 -2.73
N GLY A 40 3.85 6.40 -3.65
CA GLY A 40 4.56 6.48 -4.93
C GLY A 40 6.06 6.74 -4.77
N LEU A 41 6.43 7.67 -3.88
CA LEU A 41 7.83 7.97 -3.57
C LEU A 41 8.55 6.75 -2.98
N ILE A 42 7.91 6.06 -2.03
CA ILE A 42 8.50 4.86 -1.42
C ILE A 42 8.68 3.76 -2.46
N SER A 43 7.67 3.52 -3.31
CA SER A 43 7.75 2.58 -4.42
C SER A 43 8.95 2.84 -5.35
N LEU A 44 9.21 4.11 -5.65
CA LEU A 44 10.31 4.53 -6.50
C LEU A 44 11.68 4.24 -5.85
N VAL A 45 11.81 4.47 -4.54
CA VAL A 45 13.08 4.27 -3.82
C VAL A 45 13.34 2.79 -3.53
N THR A 46 12.32 2.01 -3.19
CA THR A 46 12.49 0.62 -2.71
C THR A 46 12.84 -0.39 -3.79
N ALA A 47 12.57 -0.11 -5.06
CA ALA A 47 12.91 -1.04 -6.16
C ALA A 47 14.11 -0.61 -7.01
N TRP A 48 14.78 0.49 -6.65
CA TRP A 48 16.02 0.92 -7.31
C TRP A 48 17.11 -0.18 -7.32
N GLY A 49 17.25 -0.90 -6.20
CA GLY A 49 18.20 -2.03 -6.09
C GLY A 49 17.81 -3.24 -6.94
N ASN A 50 16.52 -3.45 -7.19
CA ASN A 50 16.02 -4.59 -7.96
C ASN A 50 16.39 -4.45 -9.45
N ALA A 51 16.26 -3.25 -10.01
CA ALA A 51 16.68 -2.97 -11.38
C ALA A 51 18.18 -3.28 -11.59
N TYR A 52 19.03 -2.90 -10.63
CA TYR A 52 20.46 -3.22 -10.68
C TYR A 52 20.75 -4.72 -10.59
N ALA A 53 20.07 -5.43 -9.67
CA ALA A 53 20.22 -6.89 -9.52
C ALA A 53 19.89 -7.62 -10.83
N ARG A 54 18.78 -7.25 -11.48
CA ARG A 54 18.29 -7.86 -12.73
C ARG A 54 19.11 -7.47 -13.97
N GLY A 55 19.97 -6.46 -13.88
CA GLY A 55 20.71 -5.94 -15.04
C GLY A 55 19.89 -5.01 -15.93
N ASP A 56 18.73 -4.55 -15.44
CA ASP A 56 17.85 -3.64 -16.17
C ASP A 56 18.35 -2.20 -16.10
N SER A 57 17.92 -1.38 -17.07
CA SER A 57 18.17 0.06 -17.05
C SER A 57 17.44 0.73 -15.89
N ARG A 58 18.20 1.22 -14.91
CA ARG A 58 17.67 1.99 -13.76
C ARG A 58 16.94 3.25 -14.19
N LEU A 59 17.40 3.89 -15.27
CA LEU A 59 16.75 5.07 -15.84
C LEU A 59 15.37 4.72 -16.40
N PHE A 60 15.27 3.60 -17.12
CA PHE A 60 14.00 3.15 -17.69
C PHE A 60 12.99 2.74 -16.60
N TYR A 61 13.46 2.09 -15.53
CA TYR A 61 12.67 1.82 -14.35
C TYR A 61 12.12 3.13 -13.71
N LEU A 62 12.98 4.14 -13.53
CA LEU A 62 12.59 5.43 -12.97
C LEU A 62 11.51 6.10 -13.82
N ILE A 63 11.71 6.14 -15.14
CA ILE A 63 10.76 6.72 -16.09
C ILE A 63 9.40 6.04 -15.96
N LYS A 64 9.35 4.70 -15.93
CA LYS A 64 8.11 3.95 -15.75
C LYS A 64 7.41 4.27 -14.42
N GLN A 65 8.15 4.33 -13.32
CA GLN A 65 7.58 4.68 -12.01
C GLN A 65 7.00 6.09 -12.01
N ILE A 66 7.73 7.08 -12.56
CA ILE A 66 7.27 8.47 -12.66
C ILE A 66 6.03 8.56 -13.54
N ILE A 67 5.98 7.86 -14.67
CA ILE A 67 4.80 7.85 -15.54
C ILE A 67 3.60 7.25 -14.82
N ILE A 68 3.74 6.09 -14.17
CA ILE A 68 2.62 5.40 -13.52
C ILE A 68 2.08 6.23 -12.34
N TRP A 69 2.94 6.58 -11.39
CA TRP A 69 2.52 7.34 -10.20
C TRP A 69 2.15 8.78 -10.53
N GLY A 70 2.87 9.42 -11.46
CA GLY A 70 2.57 10.77 -11.93
C GLY A 70 1.23 10.84 -12.65
N ALA A 71 0.94 9.89 -13.56
CA ALA A 71 -0.36 9.80 -14.22
C ALA A 71 -1.48 9.52 -13.22
N PHE A 72 -1.24 8.64 -12.24
CA PHE A 72 -2.23 8.36 -11.19
C PHE A 72 -2.55 9.60 -10.35
N ILE A 73 -1.53 10.30 -9.84
CA ILE A 73 -1.71 11.54 -9.08
C ILE A 73 -2.41 12.59 -9.93
N TRP A 74 -2.04 12.72 -11.21
CA TRP A 74 -2.70 13.64 -12.13
C TRP A 74 -4.20 13.33 -12.29
N VAL A 75 -4.56 12.07 -12.48
CA VAL A 75 -5.97 11.64 -12.50
C VAL A 75 -6.67 12.02 -11.20
N LEU A 76 -6.08 11.74 -10.03
CA LEU A 76 -6.68 12.12 -8.74
C LEU A 76 -6.93 13.63 -8.63
N THR A 77 -6.00 14.46 -9.10
CA THR A 77 -6.19 15.92 -9.09
C THR A 77 -7.31 16.38 -10.02
N ILE A 78 -7.52 15.71 -11.16
CA ILE A 78 -8.63 16.01 -12.07
C ILE A 78 -9.96 15.65 -11.37
N LEU A 79 -10.04 14.45 -10.78
CA LEU A 79 -11.26 13.99 -10.09
C LEU A 79 -11.62 14.94 -8.94
N GLN A 80 -10.63 15.43 -8.20
CA GLN A 80 -10.83 16.42 -7.14
C GLN A 80 -11.29 17.78 -7.70
N LYS A 81 -10.69 18.26 -8.79
CA LYS A 81 -11.13 19.50 -9.46
C LYS A 81 -12.55 19.41 -10.02
N MET A 82 -12.99 18.22 -10.39
CA MET A 82 -14.37 17.94 -10.82
C MET A 82 -15.35 17.84 -9.64
N GLY A 83 -14.88 17.93 -8.39
CA GLY A 83 -15.71 17.86 -7.19
C GLY A 83 -16.29 16.47 -6.91
N ILE A 84 -15.65 15.39 -7.40
CA ILE A 84 -16.17 14.02 -7.22
C ILE A 84 -16.22 13.63 -5.75
N ASP A 85 -15.24 14.05 -4.97
CA ASP A 85 -15.18 13.91 -3.52
C ASP A 85 -16.39 14.53 -2.81
N SER A 86 -16.81 15.73 -3.23
CA SER A 86 -18.04 16.36 -2.73
C SER A 86 -19.32 15.63 -3.16
N ALA A 87 -19.33 15.04 -4.36
CA ALA A 87 -20.50 14.38 -4.93
C ALA A 87 -20.78 13.01 -4.30
N ILE A 88 -19.74 12.24 -3.95
CA ILE A 88 -19.89 10.89 -3.36
C ILE A 88 -19.81 10.87 -1.83
N GLY A 89 -19.34 11.96 -1.21
CA GLY A 89 -19.13 12.08 0.23
C GLY A 89 -17.78 11.53 0.69
N GLY A 90 -17.26 12.11 1.78
CA GLY A 90 -15.87 11.90 2.23
C GLY A 90 -15.49 10.45 2.51
N GLN A 91 -16.37 9.65 3.12
CA GLN A 91 -16.08 8.24 3.40
C GLN A 91 -16.00 7.40 2.13
N LYS A 92 -16.92 7.60 1.18
CA LYS A 92 -16.88 6.89 -0.12
C LYS A 92 -15.67 7.33 -0.93
N ALA A 93 -15.33 8.61 -0.91
CA ALA A 93 -14.13 9.14 -1.56
C ALA A 93 -12.85 8.52 -0.99
N ALA A 94 -12.73 8.39 0.34
CA ALA A 94 -11.60 7.73 0.98
C ALA A 94 -11.49 6.25 0.58
N VAL A 95 -12.60 5.50 0.63
CA VAL A 95 -12.62 4.09 0.20
C VAL A 95 -12.22 3.94 -1.27
N THR A 96 -12.78 4.77 -2.15
CA THR A 96 -12.42 4.78 -3.58
C THR A 96 -10.93 5.06 -3.77
N LEU A 97 -10.39 6.06 -3.08
CA LEU A 97 -8.98 6.43 -3.16
C LEU A 97 -8.05 5.29 -2.70
N ILE A 98 -8.39 4.62 -1.60
CA ILE A 98 -7.67 3.45 -1.09
C ILE A 98 -7.67 2.33 -2.13
N MET A 99 -8.84 2.00 -2.69
CA MET A 99 -8.98 0.93 -3.67
C MET A 99 -8.25 1.23 -4.98
N MET A 100 -8.31 2.47 -5.48
CA MET A 100 -7.53 2.89 -6.66
C MET A 100 -6.03 2.81 -6.40
N THR A 101 -5.58 3.26 -5.23
CA THR A 101 -4.16 3.20 -4.83
C THR A 101 -3.69 1.75 -4.69
N ALA A 102 -4.55 0.86 -4.14
CA ALA A 102 -4.27 -0.57 -4.05
C ALA A 102 -4.09 -1.20 -5.43
N LEU A 103 -4.94 -0.86 -6.40
CA LEU A 103 -4.83 -1.34 -7.79
C LEU A 103 -3.54 -0.86 -8.45
N VAL A 104 -3.17 0.41 -8.30
CA VAL A 104 -1.91 0.95 -8.84
C VAL A 104 -0.71 0.29 -8.17
N ALA A 105 -0.74 0.10 -6.85
CA ALA A 105 0.30 -0.63 -6.13
C ALA A 105 0.42 -2.08 -6.59
N LEU A 106 -0.70 -2.79 -6.84
CA LEU A 106 -0.68 -4.13 -7.42
C LEU A 106 -0.08 -4.15 -8.81
N LEU A 107 -0.47 -3.21 -9.69
CA LEU A 107 0.08 -3.09 -11.04
C LEU A 107 1.61 -2.87 -11.01
N VAL A 108 2.06 -1.89 -10.22
CA VAL A 108 3.48 -1.63 -9.98
C VAL A 108 4.16 -2.87 -9.38
N GLY A 109 3.45 -3.55 -8.49
CA GLY A 109 3.79 -4.83 -7.90
C GLY A 109 4.19 -5.89 -8.91
N LEU A 110 3.29 -6.14 -9.84
CA LEU A 110 3.43 -7.20 -10.83
C LEU A 110 4.57 -6.93 -11.82
N TYR A 111 4.75 -5.67 -12.22
CA TYR A 111 5.68 -5.33 -13.31
C TYR A 111 7.04 -4.78 -12.87
N LEU A 112 7.13 -4.10 -11.73
CA LEU A 112 8.30 -3.28 -11.37
C LEU A 112 8.85 -3.57 -9.97
N ASP A 113 7.99 -3.69 -8.97
CA ASP A 113 8.40 -3.94 -7.58
C ASP A 113 7.48 -4.93 -6.88
N THR A 114 7.83 -6.22 -6.90
CA THR A 114 7.03 -7.30 -6.29
C THR A 114 6.61 -7.04 -4.84
N LYS A 115 7.35 -6.22 -4.07
CA LYS A 115 6.96 -5.82 -2.71
C LYS A 115 5.63 -5.07 -2.68
N MET A 116 5.35 -4.28 -3.72
CA MET A 116 4.11 -3.53 -3.88
C MET A 116 2.89 -4.43 -4.15
N VAL A 117 3.08 -5.70 -4.55
CA VAL A 117 1.97 -6.67 -4.62
C VAL A 117 1.39 -6.90 -3.23
N PHE A 118 2.25 -7.17 -2.25
CA PHE A 118 1.83 -7.44 -0.87
C PHE A 118 1.25 -6.20 -0.22
N TYR A 119 1.84 -5.03 -0.49
CA TYR A 119 1.29 -3.76 -0.02
C TYR A 119 -0.07 -3.45 -0.66
N GLY A 120 -0.20 -3.62 -1.98
CA GLY A 120 -1.46 -3.40 -2.70
C GLY A 120 -2.56 -4.35 -2.26
N ALA A 121 -2.26 -5.63 -2.04
CA ALA A 121 -3.20 -6.60 -1.50
C ALA A 121 -3.65 -6.23 -0.07
N PHE A 122 -2.71 -5.83 0.79
CA PHE A 122 -3.00 -5.35 2.14
C PHE A 122 -3.86 -4.07 2.12
N LEU A 123 -3.55 -3.11 1.26
CA LEU A 123 -4.29 -1.87 1.13
C LEU A 123 -5.70 -2.11 0.58
N GLY A 124 -5.85 -3.01 -0.39
CA GLY A 124 -7.15 -3.42 -0.92
C GLY A 124 -8.01 -4.12 0.13
N PHE A 125 -7.40 -4.95 0.98
CA PHE A 125 -8.07 -5.53 2.15
C PHE A 125 -8.54 -4.45 3.13
N CYS A 126 -7.72 -3.43 3.42
CA CYS A 126 -8.12 -2.29 4.24
C CYS A 126 -9.32 -1.54 3.63
N GLY A 127 -9.28 -1.29 2.31
CA GLY A 127 -10.39 -0.67 1.58
C GLY A 127 -11.68 -1.49 1.66
N TYR A 128 -11.59 -2.81 1.52
CA TYR A 128 -12.73 -3.73 1.66
C TYR A 128 -13.37 -3.64 3.05
N LEU A 129 -12.58 -3.68 4.12
CA LEU A 129 -13.09 -3.57 5.49
C LEU A 129 -13.73 -2.22 5.82
N LEU A 130 -13.30 -1.15 5.13
CA LEU A 130 -13.90 0.18 5.26
C LEU A 130 -15.17 0.33 4.43
N ALA A 131 -15.28 -0.40 3.32
CA ALA A 131 -16.46 -0.40 2.45
C ALA A 131 -17.64 -1.15 3.08
N ASP A 132 -17.37 -2.26 3.78
CA ASP A 132 -18.38 -3.05 4.49
C ASP A 132 -17.91 -3.41 5.91
N PRO A 133 -18.04 -2.48 6.88
CA PRO A 133 -17.58 -2.69 8.25
C PRO A 133 -18.43 -3.69 9.04
N GLY A 134 -19.61 -4.09 8.53
CA GLY A 134 -20.57 -4.95 9.23
C GLY A 134 -20.52 -6.43 8.82
N HIS A 135 -20.05 -6.75 7.61
CA HIS A 135 -20.08 -8.12 7.08
C HIS A 135 -18.76 -8.52 6.43
N SER A 136 -17.73 -8.77 7.23
CA SER A 136 -16.47 -9.28 6.71
C SER A 136 -16.30 -10.76 7.04
N ALA A 137 -17.01 -11.64 6.34
CA ALA A 137 -16.81 -13.10 6.41
C ALA A 137 -15.34 -13.51 6.12
N ILE A 138 -14.62 -12.66 5.39
CA ILE A 138 -13.18 -12.75 5.16
C ILE A 138 -12.37 -12.65 6.47
N LEU A 139 -12.80 -11.86 7.46
CA LEU A 139 -12.11 -11.73 8.75
C LEU A 139 -12.11 -13.04 9.54
N VAL A 140 -13.20 -13.80 9.48
CA VAL A 140 -13.31 -15.08 10.16
C VAL A 140 -12.26 -16.06 9.62
N LYS A 141 -12.20 -16.21 8.29
CA LYS A 141 -11.22 -17.09 7.63
C LYS A 141 -9.77 -16.66 7.86
N LEU A 142 -9.51 -15.35 7.84
CA LEU A 142 -8.16 -14.83 8.06
C LEU A 142 -7.77 -14.83 9.55
N GLY A 143 -8.72 -14.80 10.48
CA GLY A 143 -8.47 -14.73 11.92
C GLY A 143 -8.14 -16.08 12.57
N GLU A 144 -8.57 -17.19 11.95
CA GLU A 144 -8.28 -18.56 12.40
C GLU A 144 -6.76 -18.83 12.58
N PRO A 145 -5.89 -18.55 11.59
CA PRO A 145 -4.43 -18.71 11.76
C PRO A 145 -3.83 -17.86 12.89
N PHE A 146 -4.41 -16.69 13.17
CA PHE A 146 -3.92 -15.78 14.21
C PHE A 146 -4.52 -16.05 15.59
N LYS A 147 -5.43 -17.03 15.71
CA LYS A 147 -6.17 -17.33 16.96
C LYS A 147 -6.88 -16.10 17.55
N VAL A 148 -7.38 -15.20 16.70
CA VAL A 148 -8.11 -14.01 17.15
C VAL A 148 -9.51 -14.42 17.59
N VAL A 149 -9.83 -14.19 18.86
CA VAL A 149 -11.19 -14.39 19.39
C VAL A 149 -12.10 -13.32 18.79
N ASP A 150 -13.11 -13.79 18.05
CA ASP A 150 -14.11 -12.98 17.34
C ASP A 150 -13.50 -11.96 16.36
N PRO A 151 -12.94 -12.43 15.22
CA PRO A 151 -12.27 -11.56 14.24
C PRO A 151 -13.19 -10.53 13.60
N ALA A 152 -14.48 -10.86 13.46
CA ALA A 152 -15.48 -10.01 12.80
C ALA A 152 -15.66 -8.68 13.55
N ASN A 153 -15.58 -8.72 14.88
CA ASN A 153 -15.73 -7.53 15.73
C ASN A 153 -14.39 -6.83 16.05
N LYS A 154 -13.26 -7.30 15.50
CA LYS A 154 -11.91 -6.74 15.74
C LYS A 154 -11.15 -6.40 14.45
N PRO A 155 -11.73 -5.57 13.55
CA PRO A 155 -11.13 -5.27 12.26
C PRO A 155 -9.77 -4.57 12.37
N LEU A 156 -9.55 -3.70 13.36
CA LEU A 156 -8.25 -3.06 13.57
C LEU A 156 -7.16 -4.08 13.95
N THR A 157 -7.47 -5.04 14.81
CA THR A 157 -6.55 -6.11 15.19
C THR A 157 -6.16 -6.96 13.98
N MET A 158 -7.15 -7.26 13.13
CA MET A 158 -6.94 -8.00 11.88
C MET A 158 -6.07 -7.23 10.89
N VAL A 159 -6.30 -5.92 10.75
CA VAL A 159 -5.46 -5.04 9.93
C VAL A 159 -4.02 -5.01 10.45
N ILE A 160 -3.81 -4.90 11.77
CA ILE A 160 -2.46 -4.93 12.36
C ILE A 160 -1.77 -6.28 12.10
N ALA A 161 -2.47 -7.40 12.33
CA ALA A 161 -1.91 -8.73 12.12
C ALA A 161 -1.50 -8.95 10.64
N LEU A 162 -2.36 -8.56 9.70
CA LEU A 162 -2.07 -8.66 8.27
C LEU A 162 -0.99 -7.68 7.83
N ALA A 163 -0.93 -6.48 8.41
CA ALA A 163 0.14 -5.52 8.16
C ALA A 163 1.50 -6.12 8.56
N ILE A 164 1.58 -6.77 9.71
CA ILE A 164 2.81 -7.44 10.18
C ILE A 164 3.22 -8.54 9.20
N VAL A 165 2.30 -9.42 8.81
CA VAL A 165 2.61 -10.52 7.86
C VAL A 165 3.06 -9.97 6.50
N ALA A 166 2.30 -9.04 5.93
CA ALA A 166 2.64 -8.43 4.65
C ALA A 166 3.98 -7.67 4.70
N PHE A 167 4.24 -6.95 5.80
CA PHE A 167 5.51 -6.30 6.06
C PHE A 167 6.68 -7.30 6.11
N LEU A 168 6.52 -8.41 6.83
CA LEU A 168 7.57 -9.42 6.94
C LEU A 168 7.92 -10.04 5.58
N VAL A 169 6.92 -10.33 4.76
CA VAL A 169 7.13 -10.84 3.39
C VAL A 169 7.82 -9.79 2.52
N ALA A 170 7.36 -8.53 2.55
CA ALA A 170 7.99 -7.45 1.80
C ALA A 170 9.43 -7.18 2.26
N ALA A 171 9.69 -7.25 3.57
CA ALA A 171 11.02 -7.09 4.16
C ALA A 171 11.96 -8.22 3.73
N PHE A 172 11.48 -9.47 3.75
CA PHE A 172 12.25 -10.62 3.27
C PHE A 172 12.66 -10.44 1.81
N LEU A 173 11.73 -10.05 0.93
CA LEU A 173 12.01 -9.78 -0.49
C LEU A 173 13.00 -8.62 -0.69
N MET A 174 12.96 -7.61 0.18
CA MET A 174 13.91 -6.51 0.12
C MET A 174 15.32 -6.95 0.54
N LEU A 175 15.43 -7.76 1.60
CA LEU A 175 16.71 -8.25 2.08
C LEU A 175 17.35 -9.23 1.11
N SER A 176 16.55 -10.11 0.49
CA SER A 176 17.05 -11.06 -0.52
C SER A 176 17.63 -10.34 -1.74
N THR A 177 16.95 -9.31 -2.27
CA THR A 177 17.48 -8.57 -3.42
C THR A 177 18.74 -7.80 -3.08
N ARG A 178 18.89 -7.29 -1.86
CA ARG A 178 20.15 -6.68 -1.41
C ARG A 178 21.29 -7.68 -1.32
N GLY A 179 21.02 -8.92 -0.88
CA GLY A 179 21.99 -10.01 -0.93
C GLY A 179 22.47 -10.30 -2.36
N SER A 180 21.53 -10.36 -3.32
CA SER A 180 21.86 -10.53 -4.74
C SER A 180 22.70 -9.38 -5.31
N VAL A 181 22.40 -8.13 -4.92
CA VAL A 181 23.20 -6.96 -5.32
C VAL A 181 24.61 -7.03 -4.76
N ALA A 182 24.78 -7.44 -3.50
CA ALA A 182 26.09 -7.57 -2.87
C ALA A 182 26.94 -8.64 -3.57
N ALA A 183 26.35 -9.82 -3.85
CA ALA A 183 27.02 -10.89 -4.58
C ALA A 183 27.48 -10.47 -5.99
N LYS A 184 26.66 -9.68 -6.69
CA LYS A 184 26.98 -9.17 -8.03
C LYS A 184 28.10 -8.11 -8.04
N ARG A 185 28.31 -7.41 -6.93
CA ARG A 185 29.39 -6.41 -6.79
C ARG A 185 30.73 -7.04 -6.39
N SER A 186 30.71 -8.23 -5.80
CA SER A 186 31.91 -8.98 -5.42
C SER A 186 32.44 -9.91 -6.52
N SER A 187 31.67 -10.06 -7.62
CA SER A 187 32.07 -10.73 -8.85
C SER A 187 32.64 -9.74 -9.85
#